data_AF-A0A3B8JDL6-F1
#
_entry.id   AF-A0A3B8JDL6-F1
#
_cell.length_a   1.000
_cell.length_b   1.000
_cell.length_c   1.000
_cell.angle_alpha   90.00
_cell.angle_beta   90.00
_cell.angle_gamma   90.00
#
_symmetry.space_group_name_H-M   'P 1'
#
loop_
_entity.id
_entity.type
_entity.pdbx_description
1 polymer ?
#
loop_
_entity_poly.entity_id
_entity_poly.type
_entity_poly.pdbx_seq_one_letter_code
_entity_poly.pdbx_strand_id
1 'polypeptide(L)' 'ETLVLDQTRPDIGMSVVKAIVPGLRHFWAQFAPGRLYDVPVNLGWLEAPLTEDQLNPIPMFI' A
#
# COMPACT_ATOMS: atom_id res chain seq x y z
N GLU A 1 -8.07 -10.41 -1.71
CA GLU A 1 -7.28 -11.61 -2.07
C GLU A 1 -5.84 -11.41 -1.62
N THR A 2 -5.17 -12.46 -1.18
CA THR A 2 -3.78 -12.43 -0.74
C THR A 2 -2.99 -13.42 -1.60
N LEU A 3 -1.99 -12.92 -2.30
CA LEU A 3 -1.08 -13.71 -3.13
C LEU A 3 0.25 -13.84 -2.40
N VAL A 4 0.84 -15.04 -2.42
CA VAL A 4 2.12 -15.31 -1.77
C VAL A 4 3.04 -15.96 -2.79
N LEU A 5 4.20 -15.36 -3.01
CA LEU A 5 5.27 -15.92 -3.82
C LEU A 5 6.36 -16.46 -2.88
N ASP A 6 6.60 -17.76 -2.91
CA ASP A 6 7.75 -18.38 -2.26
C ASP A 6 9.03 -18.03 -3.04
N GLN A 7 10.00 -17.45 -2.34
CA GLN A 7 11.31 -17.07 -2.86
C GLN A 7 12.44 -17.81 -2.12
N THR A 8 12.11 -18.89 -1.41
CA THR A 8 13.06 -19.73 -0.69
C THR A 8 14.12 -20.29 -1.64
N ARG A 9 15.38 -20.01 -1.32
CA ARG A 9 16.53 -20.50 -2.07
C ARG A 9 17.05 -21.79 -1.45
N PRO A 10 17.10 -22.92 -2.18
CA PRO A 10 17.49 -24.22 -1.62
C PRO A 10 18.90 -24.24 -1.00
N ASP A 11 19.82 -23.45 -1.55
CA ASP A 11 21.21 -23.31 -1.10
C ASP A 11 21.37 -22.48 0.19
N ILE A 12 20.38 -21.63 0.52
CA ILE A 12 20.40 -20.80 1.73
C ILE A 12 19.63 -21.47 2.87
N GLY A 13 18.54 -22.18 2.56
CA GLY A 13 17.69 -22.88 3.54
C GLY A 13 16.81 -21.96 4.40
N MET A 14 16.99 -20.64 4.33
CA MET A 14 16.12 -19.65 4.98
C MET A 14 14.83 -19.45 4.15
N SER A 15 13.67 -19.59 4.78
CA SER A 15 12.38 -19.36 4.13
C SER A 15 12.15 -17.87 3.86
N VAL A 16 11.79 -17.53 2.62
CA VAL A 16 11.55 -16.14 2.18
C VAL A 16 10.30 -16.09 1.32
N VAL A 17 9.40 -15.14 1.58
CA VAL A 17 8.19 -14.96 0.76
C VAL A 17 7.97 -13.50 0.42
N LYS A 18 7.32 -13.25 -0.73
CA LYS A 18 6.72 -11.96 -1.08
C LYS A 18 5.21 -12.06 -0.98
N ALA A 19 4.63 -11.45 0.05
CA ALA A 19 3.19 -11.30 0.20
C ALA A 19 2.71 -10.08 -0.59
N ILE A 20 1.66 -10.26 -1.38
CA ILE A 20 1.08 -9.23 -2.26
C ILE A 20 -0.43 -9.21 -2.00
N VAL A 21 -0.94 -8.03 -1.66
CA VAL A 21 -2.38 -7.80 -1.50
C VAL A 21 -2.77 -6.67 -2.46
N PRO A 22 -3.37 -7.00 -3.62
CA PRO A 22 -3.81 -6.00 -4.58
C PRO A 22 -4.72 -4.97 -3.93
N GLY A 23 -4.42 -3.68 -4.14
CA GLY A 23 -5.17 -2.56 -3.60
C GLY A 23 -4.63 -1.98 -2.29
N LEU A 24 -3.79 -2.69 -1.52
CA LEU A 24 -3.07 -2.07 -0.40
C LEU A 24 -2.12 -0.99 -0.91
N ARG A 25 -1.85 0.00 -0.05
CA ARG A 25 -1.06 1.19 -0.40
C ARG A 25 0.33 1.10 0.19
N HIS A 26 1.34 1.32 -0.65
CA HIS A 26 2.69 1.60 -0.19
C HIS A 26 2.76 3.04 0.31
N PHE A 27 3.77 3.37 1.12
CA PHE A 27 4.02 4.73 1.60
C PHE A 27 4.70 5.64 0.56
N TRP A 28 5.02 5.11 -0.62
CA TRP A 28 5.56 5.91 -1.73
C TRP A 28 4.43 6.62 -2.47
N ALA A 29 4.78 7.67 -3.22
CA ALA A 29 3.85 8.51 -3.98
C ALA A 29 3.18 7.75 -5.14
N GLN A 30 2.10 7.02 -4.85
CA GLN A 30 1.28 6.26 -5.79
C GLN A 30 -0.20 6.62 -5.58
N PHE A 31 -0.68 7.63 -6.30
CA PHE A 31 -1.92 8.35 -5.98
C PHE A 31 -3.18 7.84 -6.70
N ALA A 32 -3.15 6.62 -7.25
CA ALA A 32 -4.29 6.06 -7.95
C ALA A 32 -5.53 5.90 -7.03
N PRO A 33 -6.76 6.04 -7.58
CA PRO A 33 -8.01 5.91 -6.82
C PRO A 33 -8.13 4.61 -6.01
N GLY A 34 -8.91 4.65 -4.92
CA GLY A 34 -9.23 3.52 -4.05
C GLY A 34 -8.84 3.79 -2.59
N ARG A 35 -8.29 2.77 -1.90
CA ARG A 35 -7.98 2.82 -0.45
C ARG A 35 -7.28 4.08 0.08
N LEU A 36 -6.44 4.74 -0.72
CA LEU A 36 -5.74 5.96 -0.30
C LEU A 36 -6.73 7.08 0.07
N TYR A 37 -7.85 7.16 -0.64
CA TYR A 37 -8.87 8.19 -0.46
C TYR A 37 -10.08 7.68 0.32
N ASP A 38 -10.47 6.41 0.11
CA ASP A 38 -11.72 5.86 0.66
C ASP A 38 -11.61 5.48 2.15
N VAL A 39 -10.46 4.95 2.57
CA VAL A 39 -10.30 4.41 3.94
C VAL A 39 -10.41 5.49 5.02
N PRO A 40 -9.78 6.67 4.89
CA PRO A 40 -9.95 7.74 5.87
C PRO A 40 -11.41 8.16 6.08
N VAL A 41 -12.22 8.16 5.03
CA VAL A 41 -13.66 8.48 5.10
C VAL A 41 -14.44 7.37 5.79
N ASN A 42 -14.21 6.12 5.38
CA ASN A 42 -14.88 4.96 5.98
C ASN A 42 -14.58 4.79 7.48
N LEU A 43 -13.42 5.26 7.93
CA LEU A 43 -13.03 5.25 9.34
C LEU A 43 -13.47 6.51 10.11
N GLY A 44 -14.10 7.48 9.44
CA GLY A 44 -14.56 8.73 10.05
C GLY A 44 -13.43 9.71 10.39
N TRP A 45 -12.24 9.57 9.79
CA TRP A 45 -11.14 10.53 9.97
C TRP A 45 -11.34 11.79 9.14
N LEU A 46 -12.03 11.66 8.00
CA LEU A 46 -12.40 12.75 7.11
C LEU A 46 -13.88 12.64 6.77
N GLU A 47 -14.56 13.77 6.61
CA GLU A 47 -15.97 13.81 6.17
C GLU A 47 -16.13 13.50 4.68
N ALA A 48 -15.11 13.78 3.88
CA ALA A 48 -15.07 13.59 2.43
C ALA A 48 -13.66 13.19 1.96
N PRO A 49 -13.52 12.48 0.83
CA PRO A 49 -12.22 12.11 0.29
C PRO A 49 -11.46 13.37 -0.17
N LEU A 50 -10.13 13.37 0.03
CA LEU A 50 -9.26 14.40 -0.54
C LEU A 50 -9.14 14.23 -2.06
N THR A 51 -8.81 15.32 -2.75
CA THR A 51 -8.33 15.28 -4.13
C THR A 51 -6.83 15.00 -4.17
N GLU A 52 -6.31 14.61 -5.34
CA GLU A 52 -4.88 14.30 -5.50
C GLU A 52 -3.98 15.49 -5.17
N ASP A 53 -4.38 16.72 -5.51
CA ASP A 53 -3.66 17.96 -5.22
C ASP A 53 -3.65 18.35 -3.72
N GLN A 54 -4.53 17.75 -2.92
CA GLN A 54 -4.59 17.95 -1.47
C GLN A 54 -3.72 16.93 -0.70
N LEU A 55 -3.18 15.92 -1.38
CA LEU A 55 -2.26 14.97 -0.76
C LEU A 55 -0.94 15.63 -0.39
N ASN A 56 -0.20 15.02 0.54
CA ASN A 56 1.10 15.52 0.95
C ASN A 56 2.04 15.65 -0.28
N PRO A 57 2.49 16.87 -0.64
CA PRO A 57 3.32 17.09 -1.82
C PRO A 57 4.76 16.63 -1.61
N ILE A 58 5.16 16.30 -0.37
CA ILE A 58 6.50 15.83 -0.02
C ILE A 58 6.48 14.30 0.04
N PRO A 59 7.12 13.60 -0.92
CA PRO A 59 7.18 12.14 -0.89
C PRO A 59 7.95 11.64 0.33
N MET A 60 7.48 10.54 0.93
CA MET A 60 8.23 9.82 1.96
C MET A 60 9.38 9.02 1.32
N PHE A 61 10.59 9.19 1.87
CA PHE A 61 11.81 8.45 1.49
C PHE A 61 12.48 7.84 2.74
N ILE A 62 13.15 6.70 2.58
CA ILE A 62 13.95 5.96 3.59
C ILE A 62 15.28 5.59 2.94
#